data_AF-A0A8J3YTG5-F1
#
_entry.id   AF-A0A8J3YTG5-F1
#
_cell.length_a   1.000
_cell.length_b   1.000
_cell.length_c   1.000
_cell.angle_alpha   90.00
_cell.angle_beta   90.00
_cell.angle_gamma   90.00
#
_symmetry.space_group_name_H-M   'P 1'
#
loop_
_entity.id
_entity.type
_entity.pdbx_description
1 polymer ?
#
loop_
_entity_poly.entity_id
_entity_poly.type
_entity_poly.pdbx_seq_one_letter_code
_entity_poly.pdbx_strand_id
1 'polypeptide(L)'
;MSASFDIRVGRPDAVYDIPEPERRETVRGNDFLLREERAGWFVRCLLPVSLTGGVTVTFGAWVRVDEETFGRIGSAWQSPSYPRLRFTGEFGNAVQPWGSELLGAPVSAAVRDEDALPYVVADASAPLLSTVVTDTWERDEVLSSLWQALPVAVEHRVTRNWSVRRGAGMRAMLHEGQMRFVGPGRTVIIDAFNVPAGQTAEEVTASTFADAPPHAEHFREDDRRAYRVSSTRGGAERHDLYAVVTGPTGFLLLNCVHDAAGDAGWALETFRSVRFDD
;
A
#
# COMPACT_ATOMS: atom_id res chain seq x y z
N MET A 1 -3.81 22.07 -7.11
CA MET A 1 -3.66 21.70 -5.68
C MET A 1 -2.74 20.51 -5.62
N SER A 2 -1.57 20.61 -4.99
CA SER A 2 -0.72 19.44 -4.74
C SER A 2 -1.36 18.63 -3.62
N ALA A 3 -1.59 17.34 -3.84
CA ALA A 3 -2.06 16.46 -2.78
C ALA A 3 -0.84 15.90 -2.04
N SER A 4 -0.83 15.98 -0.72
CA SER A 4 0.21 15.37 0.11
C SER A 4 -0.43 14.57 1.23
N PHE A 5 0.17 13.43 1.54
CA PHE A 5 -0.24 12.62 2.69
C PHE A 5 0.93 11.81 3.24
N ASP A 6 0.85 11.56 4.54
CA ASP A 6 1.90 10.93 5.32
C ASP A 6 1.62 9.46 5.56
N ILE A 7 2.66 8.64 5.44
CA ILE A 7 2.61 7.21 5.65
C ILE A 7 3.60 6.84 6.73
N ARG A 8 3.09 6.36 7.85
CA ARG A 8 3.92 5.89 8.94
C ARG A 8 4.32 4.44 8.70
N VAL A 9 5.60 4.23 8.41
CA VAL A 9 6.18 2.87 8.38
C VAL A 9 6.25 2.33 9.80
N GLY A 10 6.25 1.01 9.97
CA GLY A 10 6.27 0.34 11.27
C GLY A 10 7.49 0.64 12.14
N ARG A 11 7.90 -0.32 12.99
CA ARG A 11 9.20 -0.26 13.68
C ARG A 11 10.34 -0.55 12.68
N PRO A 12 11.62 -0.34 13.02
CA PRO A 12 12.72 -0.79 12.16
C PRO A 12 12.61 -2.29 11.91
N ASP A 13 13.02 -2.75 10.73
CA ASP A 13 12.84 -4.15 10.33
C ASP A 13 13.60 -5.11 11.26
N ALA A 14 14.82 -4.73 11.67
CA ALA A 14 15.65 -5.46 12.63
C ALA A 14 14.98 -5.69 14.00
N VAL A 15 13.97 -4.87 14.36
CA VAL A 15 13.21 -5.05 15.61
C VAL A 15 12.19 -6.20 15.49
N TYR A 16 11.77 -6.55 14.27
CA TYR A 16 10.85 -7.66 14.04
C TYR A 16 11.53 -9.04 14.07
N ASP A 17 12.87 -9.08 13.98
CA ASP A 17 13.67 -10.31 14.20
C ASP A 17 13.67 -10.76 15.67
N ILE A 18 13.24 -9.89 16.58
CA ILE A 18 13.11 -10.18 18.02
C ILE A 18 11.71 -10.76 18.29
N PRO A 19 11.61 -11.90 18.99
CA PRO A 19 10.33 -12.50 19.37
C PRO A 19 9.43 -11.51 20.11
N GLU A 20 8.12 -11.55 19.87
CA GLU A 20 7.19 -10.54 20.38
C GLU A 20 7.25 -10.32 21.91
N PRO A 21 7.33 -11.35 22.77
CA PRO A 21 7.43 -11.15 24.22
C PRO A 21 8.69 -10.34 24.58
N GLU A 22 9.85 -10.77 24.08
CA GLU A 22 11.14 -10.09 24.30
C GLU A 22 11.12 -8.67 23.74
N ARG A 23 10.61 -8.48 22.53
CA ARG A 23 10.50 -7.16 21.87
C ARG A 23 9.70 -6.14 22.68
N ARG A 24 8.64 -6.57 23.36
CA ARG A 24 7.85 -5.68 24.25
C ARG A 24 8.66 -5.28 25.48
N GLU A 25 9.54 -6.16 25.93
CA GLU A 25 10.36 -5.97 27.13
C GLU A 25 11.69 -5.27 26.86
N THR A 26 12.26 -5.31 25.66
CA THR A 26 13.61 -4.77 25.38
C THR A 26 13.60 -3.46 24.59
N VAL A 27 12.63 -3.27 23.70
CA VAL A 27 12.55 -2.03 22.90
C VAL A 27 12.22 -0.85 23.83
N ARG A 28 13.03 0.21 23.75
CA ARG A 28 12.86 1.46 24.50
C ARG A 28 12.82 2.63 23.54
N GLY A 29 12.00 3.63 23.82
CA GLY A 29 11.92 4.83 22.99
C GLY A 29 10.52 5.40 22.85
N ASN A 30 10.37 6.31 21.91
CA ASN A 30 9.14 6.97 21.52
C ASN A 30 9.00 6.98 19.98
N ASP A 31 8.12 7.84 19.47
CA ASP A 31 7.84 7.93 18.03
C ASP A 31 8.99 8.53 17.20
N PHE A 32 9.95 9.18 17.85
CA PHE A 32 11.11 9.83 17.25
C PHE A 32 12.42 9.05 17.45
N LEU A 33 12.68 8.53 18.64
CA LEU A 33 13.90 7.81 19.01
C LEU A 33 13.56 6.43 19.52
N LEU A 34 14.18 5.40 18.95
CA LEU A 34 14.00 4.01 19.35
C LEU A 34 15.36 3.35 19.52
N ARG A 35 15.54 2.58 20.59
CA ARG A 35 16.73 1.76 20.82
C ARG A 35 16.35 0.36 21.27
N GLU A 36 17.19 -0.59 20.90
CA GLU A 36 17.12 -1.98 21.33
C GLU A 36 18.56 -2.52 21.31
N GLU A 37 18.98 -3.24 22.36
CA GLU A 37 20.40 -3.58 22.56
C GLU A 37 21.00 -4.45 21.45
N ARG A 38 20.18 -5.29 20.80
CA ARG A 38 20.59 -6.20 19.73
C ARG A 38 20.37 -5.59 18.35
N ALA A 39 19.33 -4.79 18.16
CA ALA A 39 18.99 -4.18 16.87
C ALA A 39 19.70 -2.82 16.62
N GLY A 40 20.06 -2.10 17.68
CA GLY A 40 20.78 -0.82 17.64
C GLY A 40 19.91 0.41 17.95
N TRP A 41 20.38 1.57 17.50
CA TRP A 41 19.80 2.88 17.78
C TRP A 41 19.19 3.49 16.52
N PHE A 42 17.97 3.97 16.61
CA PHE A 42 17.17 4.38 15.47
C PHE A 42 16.52 5.75 15.68
N VAL A 43 16.54 6.55 14.63
CA VAL A 43 15.94 7.89 14.58
C VAL A 43 14.88 7.91 13.48
N ARG A 44 13.68 8.37 13.81
CA ARG A 44 12.60 8.52 12.83
C ARG A 44 12.91 9.72 11.93
N CYS A 45 12.89 9.49 10.63
CA CYS A 45 13.09 10.49 9.59
C CYS A 45 11.93 10.48 8.60
N LEU A 46 11.74 11.60 7.90
CA LEU A 46 10.77 11.76 6.83
C LEU A 46 11.45 11.54 5.48
N LEU A 47 10.95 10.59 4.71
CA LEU A 47 11.37 10.33 3.33
C LEU A 47 10.28 10.88 2.39
N PRO A 48 10.44 12.11 1.87
CA PRO A 48 9.52 12.66 0.89
C PRO A 48 9.78 12.04 -0.48
N VAL A 49 8.71 11.63 -1.16
CA VAL A 49 8.76 11.04 -2.50
C VAL A 49 7.79 11.77 -3.41
N SER A 50 8.30 12.30 -4.50
CA SER A 50 7.51 12.99 -5.52
C SER A 50 6.88 11.98 -6.46
N LEU A 51 5.58 12.11 -6.71
CA LEU A 51 4.81 11.22 -7.57
C LEU A 51 4.22 11.98 -8.78
N THR A 52 3.94 11.25 -9.85
CA THR A 52 3.24 11.78 -11.02
C THR A 52 1.89 12.40 -10.63
N GLY A 53 1.47 13.44 -11.38
CA GLY A 53 0.28 14.22 -11.06
C GLY A 53 0.45 15.24 -9.92
N GLY A 54 1.69 15.55 -9.52
CA GLY A 54 1.99 16.57 -8.51
C GLY A 54 1.58 16.16 -7.10
N VAL A 55 1.63 14.86 -6.82
CA VAL A 55 1.34 14.27 -5.50
C VAL A 55 2.66 14.02 -4.79
N THR A 56 2.71 14.24 -3.47
CA THR A 56 3.88 13.89 -2.65
C THR A 56 3.45 12.96 -1.53
N VAL A 57 4.09 11.80 -1.43
CA VAL A 57 3.94 10.89 -0.29
C VAL A 57 5.15 11.02 0.62
N THR A 58 4.93 11.16 1.93
CA THR A 58 6.02 11.25 2.89
C THR A 58 6.02 10.00 3.77
N PHE A 59 7.09 9.21 3.71
CA PHE A 59 7.24 8.03 4.57
C PHE A 59 7.94 8.40 5.87
N GLY A 60 7.31 8.17 7.01
CA GLY A 60 7.97 8.19 8.31
C GLY A 60 8.74 6.87 8.52
N ALA A 61 10.02 6.85 8.18
CA ALA A 61 10.89 5.66 8.24
C ALA A 61 11.97 5.81 9.32
N TRP A 62 12.62 4.71 9.69
CA TRP A 62 13.70 4.71 10.67
C TRP A 62 15.07 4.74 10.02
N VAL A 63 16.01 5.42 10.65
CA VAL A 63 17.43 5.44 10.28
C VAL A 63 18.24 4.92 11.46
N ARG A 64 19.01 3.85 11.24
CA ARG A 64 19.97 3.30 12.18
C ARG A 64 21.19 4.21 12.26
N VAL A 65 21.60 4.53 13.48
CA VAL A 65 22.77 5.38 13.80
C VAL A 65 23.61 4.71 14.88
N ASP A 66 24.81 5.22 15.11
CA ASP A 66 25.59 4.86 16.29
C ASP A 66 25.02 5.50 17.57
N GLU A 67 25.44 4.98 18.73
CA GLU A 67 24.98 5.43 20.05
C GLU A 67 25.32 6.90 20.31
N GLU A 68 26.50 7.35 19.89
CA GLU A 68 26.96 8.73 20.08
C GLU A 68 26.04 9.71 19.33
N THR A 69 25.76 9.42 18.06
CA THR A 69 24.85 10.18 17.21
C THR A 69 23.44 10.16 17.78
N PHE A 70 22.95 9.02 18.25
CA PHE A 70 21.65 8.92 18.91
C PHE A 70 21.55 9.83 20.14
N GLY A 71 22.55 9.80 21.02
CA GLY A 71 22.62 10.65 22.22
C GLY A 71 22.69 12.14 21.88
N ARG A 72 23.47 12.49 20.85
CA ARG A 72 23.55 13.87 20.32
C ARG A 72 22.21 14.36 19.80
N ILE A 73 21.49 13.53 19.05
CA ILE A 73 20.17 13.86 18.50
C ILE A 73 19.14 14.04 19.61
N GLY A 74 19.11 13.14 20.59
CA GLY A 74 18.21 13.25 21.74
C GLY A 74 18.45 14.52 22.55
N SER A 75 19.71 14.93 22.70
CA SER A 75 20.06 16.19 23.38
C SER A 75 19.72 17.43 22.56
N ALA A 76 19.83 17.34 21.23
CA ALA A 76 19.57 18.47 20.33
C ALA A 76 18.08 18.81 20.21
N TRP A 77 17.16 17.85 20.37
CA TRP A 77 15.72 18.03 20.13
C TRP A 77 15.08 19.23 20.87
N GLN A 78 15.51 19.51 22.11
CA GLN A 78 14.98 20.63 22.90
C GLN A 78 15.90 21.87 22.87
N SER A 79 16.92 21.86 22.00
CA SER A 79 17.92 22.90 21.90
C SER A 79 17.67 23.78 20.67
N PRO A 80 18.01 25.09 20.72
CA PRO A 80 18.04 25.95 19.55
C PRO A 80 18.95 25.46 18.41
N SER A 81 19.80 24.46 18.65
CA SER A 81 20.63 23.83 17.63
C SER A 81 19.88 22.82 16.76
N TYR A 82 18.66 22.39 17.13
CA TYR A 82 17.89 21.38 16.41
C TYR A 82 17.74 21.66 14.91
N PRO A 83 17.40 22.88 14.46
CA PRO A 83 17.22 23.16 13.03
C PRO A 83 18.51 23.03 12.19
N ARG A 84 19.68 22.95 12.85
CA ARG A 84 20.99 22.77 12.20
C ARG A 84 21.47 21.32 12.24
N LEU A 85 20.70 20.42 12.86
CA LEU A 85 21.06 19.03 13.02
C LEU A 85 21.14 18.34 11.65
N ARG A 86 22.30 17.70 11.42
CA ARG A 86 22.57 16.84 10.26
C ARG A 86 23.29 15.61 10.76
N PHE A 87 22.98 14.46 10.17
CA PHE A 87 23.63 13.20 10.50
C PHE A 87 23.52 12.22 9.34
N THR A 88 24.37 11.20 9.39
CA THR A 88 24.35 10.06 8.49
C THR A 88 23.97 8.80 9.24
N GLY A 89 23.49 7.80 8.53
CA GLY A 89 23.18 6.49 9.09
C GLY A 89 22.87 5.48 8.00
N GLU A 90 22.16 4.43 8.37
CA GLU A 90 21.65 3.43 7.44
C GLU A 90 20.13 3.35 7.53
N PHE A 91 19.46 3.23 6.40
CA PHE A 91 18.00 3.19 6.36
C PHE A 91 17.49 1.86 6.95
N GLY A 92 16.56 1.94 7.90
CA GLY A 92 16.17 0.83 8.79
C GLY A 92 14.88 0.13 8.41
N ASN A 93 14.29 0.44 7.26
CA ASN A 93 13.03 -0.15 6.80
C ASN A 93 13.08 -0.57 5.34
N ALA A 94 12.50 -1.72 5.01
CA ALA A 94 12.16 -2.06 3.64
C ALA A 94 10.88 -1.31 3.21
N VAL A 95 11.04 -0.18 2.51
CA VAL A 95 9.91 0.64 2.04
C VAL A 95 9.60 0.30 0.59
N GLN A 96 8.40 -0.19 0.33
CA GLN A 96 7.92 -0.49 -1.02
C GLN A 96 7.73 0.82 -1.83
N PRO A 97 7.96 0.80 -3.17
CA PRO A 97 8.29 -0.37 -3.99
C PRO A 97 9.78 -0.78 -3.96
N TRP A 98 10.66 0.03 -3.37
CA TRP A 98 12.11 -0.22 -3.36
C TRP A 98 12.53 -1.38 -2.44
N GLY A 99 11.72 -1.68 -1.44
CA GLY A 99 11.85 -2.85 -0.57
C GLY A 99 13.23 -2.99 0.06
N SER A 100 13.85 -4.15 -0.14
CA SER A 100 15.15 -4.50 0.44
C SER A 100 16.32 -3.68 -0.08
N GLU A 101 16.20 -3.01 -1.23
CA GLU A 101 17.29 -2.18 -1.75
C GLU A 101 17.53 -0.94 -0.88
N LEU A 102 16.47 -0.41 -0.25
CA LEU A 102 16.61 0.66 0.73
C LEU A 102 17.07 0.16 2.09
N LEU A 103 16.74 -1.07 2.48
CA LEU A 103 17.12 -1.58 3.79
C LEU A 103 18.66 -1.70 3.91
N GLY A 104 19.24 -0.98 4.88
CA GLY A 104 20.68 -0.90 5.09
C GLY A 104 21.39 0.11 4.17
N ALA A 105 20.68 0.79 3.27
CA ALA A 105 21.30 1.77 2.40
C ALA A 105 21.83 2.97 3.20
N PRO A 106 23.03 3.51 2.87
CA PRO A 106 23.52 4.74 3.48
C PRO A 106 22.53 5.89 3.28
N VAL A 107 22.36 6.71 4.31
CA VAL A 107 21.43 7.86 4.27
C VAL A 107 22.03 9.08 4.95
N SER A 108 21.72 10.25 4.40
CA SER A 108 21.91 11.54 5.04
C SER A 108 20.56 12.12 5.44
N ALA A 109 20.48 12.65 6.66
CA ALA A 109 19.29 13.28 7.20
C ALA A 109 19.60 14.68 7.75
N ALA A 110 18.64 15.58 7.60
CA ALA A 110 18.76 16.96 8.05
C ALA A 110 17.41 17.51 8.52
N VAL A 111 17.44 18.25 9.61
CA VAL A 111 16.28 19.04 10.06
C VAL A 111 16.14 20.25 9.13
N ARG A 112 14.91 20.50 8.66
CA ARG A 112 14.59 21.64 7.79
C ARG A 112 13.66 22.65 8.47
N ASP A 113 12.90 22.18 9.44
CA ASP A 113 11.90 22.91 10.20
C ASP A 113 12.03 22.50 11.67
N GLU A 114 11.85 23.45 12.59
CA GLU A 114 12.06 23.25 14.03
C GLU A 114 11.05 22.29 14.65
N ASP A 115 9.85 22.20 14.09
CA ASP A 115 8.78 21.33 14.57
C ASP A 115 8.66 20.00 13.79
N ALA A 116 9.51 19.79 12.79
CA ALA A 116 9.48 18.60 11.96
C ALA A 116 10.56 17.60 12.33
N LEU A 117 10.25 16.31 12.14
CA LEU A 117 11.25 15.25 12.13
C LEU A 117 12.32 15.52 11.05
N PRO A 118 13.56 15.02 11.21
CA PRO A 118 14.60 15.18 10.20
C PRO A 118 14.15 14.58 8.86
N TYR A 119 14.43 15.27 7.77
CA TYR A 119 14.17 14.77 6.42
C TYR A 119 15.37 13.98 5.92
N VAL A 120 15.11 12.86 5.25
CA VAL A 120 16.08 12.25 4.36
C VAL A 120 16.39 13.23 3.23
N VAL A 121 17.66 13.44 2.96
CA VAL A 121 18.14 14.37 1.93
C VAL A 121 19.02 13.65 0.92
N ALA A 122 19.01 14.14 -0.32
CA ALA A 122 19.90 13.64 -1.35
C ALA A 122 21.37 13.88 -0.96
N ASP A 123 22.20 12.89 -1.23
CA ASP A 123 23.63 12.87 -0.93
C ASP A 123 24.35 11.99 -1.96
N ALA A 124 25.43 12.52 -2.55
CA ALA A 124 26.21 11.81 -3.57
C ALA A 124 26.78 10.46 -3.07
N SER A 125 26.96 10.29 -1.75
CA SER A 125 27.38 9.02 -1.14
C SER A 125 26.25 7.99 -1.01
N ALA A 126 25.01 8.38 -1.27
CA ALA A 126 23.80 7.56 -1.20
C ALA A 126 23.00 7.67 -2.51
N PRO A 127 23.48 7.06 -3.61
CA PRO A 127 22.90 7.27 -4.94
C PRO A 127 21.44 6.81 -5.03
N LEU A 128 21.11 5.63 -4.46
CA LEU A 128 19.74 5.11 -4.48
C LEU A 128 18.76 6.05 -3.77
N LEU A 129 19.07 6.47 -2.53
CA LEU A 129 18.19 7.38 -1.80
C LEU A 129 18.13 8.77 -2.41
N SER A 130 19.21 9.22 -3.05
CA SER A 130 19.18 10.46 -3.82
C SER A 130 18.15 10.36 -4.93
N THR A 131 18.17 9.31 -5.75
CA THR A 131 17.16 9.06 -6.78
C THR A 131 15.75 9.01 -6.18
N VAL A 132 15.55 8.30 -5.07
CA VAL A 132 14.23 8.21 -4.42
C VAL A 132 13.68 9.60 -4.03
N VAL A 133 14.53 10.47 -3.50
CA VAL A 133 14.13 11.80 -3.02
C VAL A 133 14.03 12.84 -4.14
N THR A 134 14.84 12.73 -5.20
CA THR A 134 14.92 13.72 -6.28
C THR A 134 13.98 13.44 -7.43
N ASP A 135 13.75 12.18 -7.76
CA ASP A 135 13.03 11.79 -8.96
C ASP A 135 11.52 11.81 -8.74
N THR A 136 10.78 11.86 -9.85
CA THR A 136 9.33 11.70 -9.85
C THR A 136 8.98 10.27 -10.22
N TRP A 137 8.25 9.59 -9.34
CA TRP A 137 7.86 8.19 -9.49
C TRP A 137 6.43 8.05 -9.99
N GLU A 138 6.12 6.96 -10.70
CA GLU A 138 4.74 6.69 -11.10
C GLU A 138 3.85 6.48 -9.87
N ARG A 139 2.82 7.32 -9.75
CA ARG A 139 1.99 7.42 -8.55
C ARG A 139 1.40 6.07 -8.16
N ASP A 140 0.74 5.41 -9.11
CA ASP A 140 -0.01 4.19 -8.80
C ASP A 140 0.92 2.99 -8.67
N GLU A 141 2.12 3.00 -9.28
CA GLU A 141 3.17 2.01 -9.00
C GLU A 141 3.63 2.09 -7.54
N VAL A 142 3.94 3.29 -7.04
CA VAL A 142 4.36 3.48 -5.65
C VAL A 142 3.20 3.16 -4.69
N LEU A 143 2.02 3.74 -4.91
CA LEU A 143 0.92 3.62 -3.96
C LEU A 143 0.26 2.24 -3.97
N SER A 144 0.24 1.52 -5.09
CA SER A 144 -0.31 0.16 -5.14
C SER A 144 0.53 -0.84 -4.35
N SER A 145 1.84 -0.61 -4.24
CA SER A 145 2.76 -1.44 -3.44
C SER A 145 2.49 -1.41 -1.93
N LEU A 146 1.68 -0.44 -1.48
CA LEU A 146 1.35 -0.23 -0.09
C LEU A 146 0.07 -0.96 0.30
N TRP A 147 0.16 -1.83 1.30
CA TRP A 147 -0.95 -2.70 1.72
C TRP A 147 -1.99 -1.98 2.60
N GLN A 148 -1.63 -0.93 3.31
CA GLN A 148 -2.54 -0.16 4.16
C GLN A 148 -3.62 0.59 3.38
N ALA A 149 -4.65 1.04 4.10
CA ALA A 149 -5.67 1.92 3.53
C ALA A 149 -5.07 3.26 3.12
N LEU A 150 -5.41 3.73 1.92
CA LEU A 150 -4.94 5.00 1.38
C LEU A 150 -6.07 6.04 1.34
N PRO A 151 -5.78 7.34 1.53
CA PRO A 151 -6.80 8.39 1.47
C PRO A 151 -7.30 8.65 0.04
N VAL A 152 -6.64 8.07 -0.96
CA VAL A 152 -6.95 8.20 -2.38
C VAL A 152 -7.12 6.84 -3.01
N ALA A 153 -7.95 6.77 -4.05
CA ALA A 153 -8.03 5.58 -4.88
C ALA A 153 -6.79 5.47 -5.79
N VAL A 154 -6.41 4.23 -6.08
CA VAL A 154 -5.21 3.91 -6.87
C VAL A 154 -5.52 2.74 -7.80
N GLU A 155 -4.91 2.74 -8.98
CA GLU A 155 -4.85 1.55 -9.82
C GLU A 155 -3.90 0.54 -9.17
N HIS A 156 -4.42 -0.63 -8.80
CA HIS A 156 -3.66 -1.66 -8.12
C HIS A 156 -3.39 -2.81 -9.08
N ARG A 157 -2.11 -3.12 -9.30
CA ARG A 157 -1.68 -4.22 -10.14
C ARG A 157 -1.93 -5.55 -9.40
N VAL A 158 -2.82 -6.38 -9.95
CA VAL A 158 -3.23 -7.69 -9.39
C VAL A 158 -2.30 -8.79 -9.87
N THR A 159 -1.97 -8.78 -11.17
CA THR A 159 -0.94 -9.63 -11.77
C THR A 159 -0.08 -8.79 -12.71
N ARG A 160 0.85 -9.40 -13.44
CA ARG A 160 1.61 -8.67 -14.48
C ARG A 160 0.71 -7.94 -15.48
N ASN A 161 -0.45 -8.53 -15.81
CA ASN A 161 -1.31 -8.05 -16.91
C ASN A 161 -2.65 -7.50 -16.39
N TRP A 162 -3.04 -7.79 -15.14
CA TRP A 162 -4.32 -7.34 -14.60
C TRP A 162 -4.13 -6.19 -13.61
N SER A 163 -4.92 -5.13 -13.77
CA SER A 163 -5.07 -4.07 -12.77
C SER A 163 -6.54 -3.85 -12.40
N VAL A 164 -6.78 -3.41 -11.17
CA VAL A 164 -8.12 -3.06 -10.65
C VAL A 164 -7.99 -1.83 -9.76
N ARG A 165 -8.93 -0.89 -9.83
CA ARG A 165 -8.94 0.27 -8.92
C ARG A 165 -9.23 -0.19 -7.50
N ARG A 166 -8.29 0.07 -6.59
CA ARG A 166 -8.52 0.03 -5.15
C ARG A 166 -9.09 1.38 -4.71
N GLY A 167 -10.31 1.35 -4.17
CA GLY A 167 -10.99 2.55 -3.68
C GLY A 167 -10.26 3.23 -2.51
N ALA A 168 -10.49 4.54 -2.35
CA ALA A 168 -10.01 5.28 -1.19
C ALA A 168 -10.56 4.67 0.11
N GLY A 169 -9.75 4.65 1.16
CA GLY A 169 -10.06 4.05 2.46
C GLY A 169 -9.94 2.52 2.49
N MET A 170 -9.63 1.87 1.36
CA MET A 170 -9.49 0.42 1.29
C MET A 170 -8.02 0.00 1.43
N ARG A 171 -7.76 -0.96 2.32
CA ARG A 171 -6.47 -1.66 2.40
C ARG A 171 -6.44 -2.82 1.41
N ALA A 172 -5.27 -3.20 0.92
CA ALA A 172 -5.08 -4.45 0.20
C ALA A 172 -4.61 -5.55 1.15
N MET A 173 -4.89 -6.81 0.83
CA MET A 173 -4.34 -7.98 1.53
C MET A 173 -4.47 -9.24 0.67
N LEU A 174 -3.56 -10.19 0.87
CA LEU A 174 -3.73 -11.55 0.38
C LEU A 174 -4.36 -12.40 1.48
N HIS A 175 -5.39 -13.16 1.12
CA HIS A 175 -6.04 -14.11 2.02
C HIS A 175 -6.36 -15.39 1.26
N GLU A 176 -5.78 -16.51 1.72
CA GLU A 176 -5.95 -17.83 1.08
C GLU A 176 -5.60 -17.80 -0.42
N GLY A 177 -4.59 -17.02 -0.81
CA GLY A 177 -4.15 -16.86 -2.20
C GLY A 177 -4.96 -15.86 -3.03
N GLN A 178 -6.06 -15.31 -2.50
CA GLN A 178 -6.89 -14.33 -3.18
C GLN A 178 -6.50 -12.90 -2.80
N MET A 179 -6.51 -11.99 -3.78
CA MET A 179 -6.34 -10.57 -3.51
C MET A 179 -7.65 -9.98 -2.99
N ARG A 180 -7.57 -9.20 -1.91
CA ARG A 180 -8.73 -8.53 -1.32
C ARG A 180 -8.46 -7.05 -1.08
N PHE A 181 -9.41 -6.22 -1.45
CA PHE A 181 -9.49 -4.84 -0.99
C PHE A 181 -10.57 -4.74 0.09
N VAL A 182 -10.22 -4.22 1.26
CA VAL A 182 -11.14 -4.18 2.41
C VAL A 182 -11.21 -2.76 2.96
N GLY A 183 -12.42 -2.23 3.10
CA GLY A 183 -12.70 -0.94 3.73
C GLY A 183 -13.99 -0.99 4.55
N PRO A 184 -14.38 0.13 5.19
CA PRO A 184 -15.63 0.20 5.95
C PRO A 184 -16.84 -0.16 5.08
N GLY A 185 -17.54 -1.24 5.43
CA GLY A 185 -18.75 -1.71 4.73
C GLY A 185 -18.55 -2.14 3.28
N ARG A 186 -17.30 -2.31 2.82
CA ARG A 186 -16.96 -2.62 1.42
C ARG A 186 -15.82 -3.63 1.34
N THR A 187 -15.98 -4.63 0.49
CA THR A 187 -14.92 -5.60 0.18
C THR A 187 -14.90 -5.89 -1.31
N VAL A 188 -13.72 -5.99 -1.90
CA VAL A 188 -13.51 -6.52 -3.26
C VAL A 188 -12.67 -7.78 -3.11
N ILE A 189 -13.12 -8.89 -3.67
CA ILE A 189 -12.37 -10.14 -3.77
C ILE A 189 -12.01 -10.32 -5.24
N ILE A 190 -10.74 -10.60 -5.51
CA ILE A 190 -10.19 -10.63 -6.86
C ILE A 190 -9.38 -11.91 -7.03
N ASP A 191 -9.71 -12.64 -8.09
CA ASP A 191 -8.94 -13.79 -8.55
C ASP A 191 -8.67 -13.65 -10.05
N ALA A 192 -7.41 -13.89 -10.44
CA ALA A 192 -7.01 -13.84 -11.84
C ALA A 192 -6.50 -15.22 -12.28
N PHE A 193 -6.97 -15.68 -13.42
CA PHE A 193 -6.67 -17.02 -13.94
C PHE A 193 -6.29 -16.95 -15.42
N ASN A 194 -5.52 -17.93 -15.87
CA ASN A 194 -5.38 -18.21 -17.29
C ASN A 194 -6.63 -18.94 -17.80
N VAL A 195 -6.94 -18.79 -19.08
CA VAL A 195 -8.00 -19.60 -19.70
C VAL A 195 -7.57 -21.08 -19.69
N PRO A 196 -8.39 -22.01 -19.15
CA PRO A 196 -8.06 -23.42 -19.15
C PRO A 196 -7.84 -23.93 -20.58
N ALA A 197 -6.87 -24.85 -20.75
CA ALA A 197 -6.60 -25.44 -22.05
C ALA A 197 -7.87 -26.10 -22.63
N GLY A 198 -8.22 -25.74 -23.86
CA GLY A 198 -9.40 -26.26 -24.54
C GLY A 198 -10.73 -25.59 -24.18
N GLN A 199 -10.72 -24.53 -23.37
CA GLN A 199 -11.90 -23.68 -23.14
C GLN A 199 -11.72 -22.31 -23.80
N THR A 200 -12.84 -21.68 -24.12
CA THR A 200 -12.94 -20.29 -24.55
C THR A 200 -13.28 -19.38 -23.37
N ALA A 201 -12.95 -18.09 -23.48
CA ALA A 201 -13.34 -17.09 -22.50
C ALA A 201 -14.88 -17.02 -22.32
N GLU A 202 -15.64 -17.28 -23.38
CA GLU A 202 -17.10 -17.32 -23.32
C GLU A 202 -17.62 -18.53 -22.54
N GLU A 203 -17.03 -19.72 -22.72
CA GLU A 203 -17.41 -20.91 -21.94
C GLU A 203 -17.11 -20.75 -20.46
N VAL A 204 -15.94 -20.18 -20.12
CA VAL A 204 -15.60 -19.84 -18.73
C VAL A 204 -16.64 -18.88 -18.15
N THR A 205 -16.93 -17.81 -18.88
CA THR A 205 -17.93 -16.81 -18.47
C THR A 205 -19.31 -17.42 -18.28
N ALA A 206 -19.75 -18.28 -19.20
CA ALA A 206 -21.04 -18.96 -19.10
C ALA A 206 -21.10 -19.88 -17.88
N SER A 207 -20.03 -20.63 -17.62
CA SER A 207 -19.90 -21.52 -16.46
C SER A 207 -19.94 -20.76 -15.14
N THR A 208 -19.21 -19.64 -15.02
CA THR A 208 -19.22 -18.78 -13.81
C THR A 208 -20.63 -18.22 -13.50
N PHE A 209 -21.46 -18.04 -14.51
CA PHE A 209 -22.80 -17.45 -14.38
C PHE A 209 -23.93 -18.48 -14.43
N ALA A 210 -23.62 -19.78 -14.53
CA ALA A 210 -24.62 -20.84 -14.64
C ALA A 210 -25.57 -20.89 -13.44
N ASP A 211 -25.04 -20.58 -12.24
CA ASP A 211 -25.78 -20.57 -10.98
C ASP A 211 -26.27 -19.16 -10.57
N ALA A 212 -26.26 -18.19 -11.49
CA ALA A 212 -26.74 -16.84 -11.19
C ALA A 212 -28.24 -16.88 -10.77
N PRO A 213 -28.62 -16.24 -9.65
CA PRO A 213 -30.00 -16.26 -9.19
C PRO A 213 -30.97 -15.64 -10.23
N PRO A 214 -32.18 -16.19 -10.43
CA PRO A 214 -33.13 -15.67 -11.42
C PRO A 214 -33.58 -14.21 -11.21
N HIS A 215 -33.42 -13.69 -9.99
CA HIS A 215 -33.77 -12.32 -9.62
C HIS A 215 -32.55 -11.38 -9.61
N ALA A 216 -31.38 -11.85 -10.07
CA ALA A 216 -30.20 -11.03 -10.17
C ALA A 216 -30.34 -9.99 -11.29
N GLU A 217 -29.76 -8.82 -11.07
CA GLU A 217 -29.66 -7.80 -12.10
C GLU A 217 -28.38 -8.01 -12.90
N HIS A 218 -28.49 -8.16 -14.21
CA HIS A 218 -27.34 -8.47 -15.07
C HIS A 218 -26.79 -7.24 -15.78
N PHE A 219 -25.47 -7.19 -15.88
CA PHE A 219 -24.71 -6.17 -16.61
C PHE A 219 -23.83 -6.87 -17.64
N ARG A 220 -23.73 -6.29 -18.84
CA ARG A 220 -22.91 -6.83 -19.92
C ARG A 220 -22.26 -5.69 -20.70
N GLU A 221 -20.96 -5.80 -20.86
CA GLU A 221 -20.11 -5.00 -21.74
C GLU A 221 -19.29 -6.01 -22.60
N ASP A 222 -18.56 -5.56 -23.63
CA ASP A 222 -17.97 -6.46 -24.65
C ASP A 222 -17.15 -7.62 -24.05
N ASP A 223 -16.16 -7.29 -23.21
CA ASP A 223 -15.24 -8.21 -22.53
C ASP A 223 -15.67 -8.53 -21.09
N ARG A 224 -16.88 -8.13 -20.68
CA ARG A 224 -17.26 -8.12 -19.26
C ARG A 224 -18.68 -8.54 -19.02
N ARG A 225 -18.89 -9.35 -18.00
CA ARG A 225 -20.23 -9.66 -17.50
C ARG A 225 -20.25 -9.52 -15.99
N ALA A 226 -21.37 -9.04 -15.46
CA ALA A 226 -21.61 -9.02 -14.03
C ALA A 226 -23.08 -9.32 -13.72
N TYR A 227 -23.35 -9.77 -12.51
CA TYR A 227 -24.68 -9.72 -11.93
C TYR A 227 -24.62 -9.21 -10.50
N ARG A 228 -25.69 -8.56 -10.07
CA ARG A 228 -25.87 -8.09 -8.71
C ARG A 228 -27.03 -8.83 -8.05
N VAL A 229 -26.81 -9.23 -6.82
CA VAL A 229 -27.83 -9.82 -5.95
C VAL A 229 -27.79 -9.15 -4.59
N SER A 230 -28.96 -8.97 -3.98
CA SER A 230 -29.09 -8.49 -2.60
C SER A 230 -29.64 -9.62 -1.76
N SER A 231 -29.06 -9.85 -0.58
CA SER A 231 -29.46 -10.90 0.34
C SER A 231 -29.50 -10.38 1.76
N THR A 232 -30.29 -11.02 2.61
CA THR A 232 -30.30 -10.74 4.05
C THR A 232 -29.54 -11.84 4.77
N ARG A 233 -28.47 -11.51 5.49
CA ARG A 233 -27.68 -12.47 6.27
C ARG A 233 -27.58 -11.99 7.71
N GLY A 234 -28.11 -12.78 8.64
CA GLY A 234 -28.10 -12.43 10.07
C GLY A 234 -28.88 -11.16 10.41
N GLY A 235 -29.92 -10.83 9.62
CA GLY A 235 -30.74 -9.62 9.80
C GLY A 235 -30.17 -8.34 9.18
N ALA A 236 -28.95 -8.38 8.62
CA ALA A 236 -28.38 -7.28 7.86
C ALA A 236 -28.56 -7.52 6.35
N GLU A 237 -28.85 -6.45 5.62
CA GLU A 237 -28.83 -6.45 4.16
C GLU A 237 -27.39 -6.43 3.66
N ARG A 238 -27.14 -7.19 2.60
CA ARG A 238 -25.84 -7.31 1.96
C ARG A 238 -26.05 -7.36 0.45
N HIS A 239 -25.22 -6.63 -0.28
CA HIS A 239 -25.25 -6.58 -1.73
C HIS A 239 -23.94 -7.14 -2.28
N ASP A 240 -24.04 -8.05 -3.22
CA ASP A 240 -22.90 -8.69 -3.87
C ASP A 240 -23.01 -8.44 -5.38
N LEU A 241 -21.93 -7.94 -5.99
CA LEU A 241 -21.75 -7.86 -7.44
C LEU A 241 -20.66 -8.84 -7.85
N TYR A 242 -21.06 -9.88 -8.58
CA TYR A 242 -20.18 -10.88 -9.14
C TYR A 242 -19.89 -10.53 -10.59
N ALA A 243 -18.62 -10.51 -10.96
CA ALA A 243 -18.17 -10.12 -12.28
C ALA A 243 -17.07 -11.02 -12.82
N VAL A 244 -17.04 -11.16 -14.14
CA VAL A 244 -15.94 -11.72 -14.92
C VAL A 244 -15.54 -10.71 -15.99
N VAL A 245 -14.23 -10.51 -16.12
CA VAL A 245 -13.62 -9.72 -17.19
C VAL A 245 -12.65 -10.62 -17.93
N THR A 246 -12.78 -10.73 -19.24
CA THR A 246 -11.99 -11.62 -20.08
C THR A 246 -10.93 -10.85 -20.85
N GLY A 247 -9.68 -11.31 -20.81
CA GLY A 247 -8.57 -10.77 -21.59
C GLY A 247 -8.02 -11.79 -22.58
N PRO A 248 -7.06 -11.40 -23.44
CA PRO A 248 -6.46 -12.26 -24.45
C PRO A 248 -5.87 -13.58 -23.91
N THR A 249 -5.29 -13.56 -22.70
CA THR A 249 -4.59 -14.72 -22.12
C THR A 249 -5.23 -15.27 -20.85
N GLY A 250 -6.35 -14.69 -20.39
CA GLY A 250 -6.90 -15.02 -19.08
C GLY A 250 -8.23 -14.35 -18.79
N PHE A 251 -8.69 -14.48 -17.56
CA PHE A 251 -9.87 -13.79 -17.06
C PHE A 251 -9.65 -13.40 -15.59
N LEU A 252 -10.39 -12.38 -15.15
CA LEU A 252 -10.41 -11.91 -13.78
C LEU A 252 -11.82 -12.03 -13.23
N LEU A 253 -11.95 -12.74 -12.12
CA LEU A 253 -13.17 -12.79 -11.31
C LEU A 253 -13.09 -11.71 -10.24
N LEU A 254 -14.20 -11.01 -10.07
CA LEU A 254 -14.33 -9.91 -9.14
C LEU A 254 -15.65 -10.04 -8.39
N ASN A 255 -15.59 -10.05 -7.05
CA ASN A 255 -16.77 -9.97 -6.20
C ASN A 255 -16.69 -8.70 -5.35
N CYS A 256 -17.57 -7.74 -5.62
CA CYS A 256 -17.75 -6.54 -4.79
C CYS A 256 -18.90 -6.77 -3.80
N VAL A 257 -18.56 -6.71 -2.52
CA VAL A 257 -19.49 -6.84 -1.40
C VAL A 257 -19.66 -5.48 -0.76
N HIS A 258 -20.89 -5.05 -0.49
CA HIS A 258 -21.17 -3.86 0.30
C HIS A 258 -22.44 -3.96 1.15
N ASP A 259 -22.43 -3.25 2.28
CA ASP A 259 -23.55 -3.27 3.24
C ASP A 259 -24.59 -2.18 2.95
N ALA A 260 -24.19 -1.08 2.30
CA ALA A 260 -25.07 0.06 2.03
C ALA A 260 -25.60 0.02 0.59
N ALA A 261 -26.93 0.11 0.40
CA ALA A 261 -27.54 0.14 -0.93
C ALA A 261 -26.99 1.27 -1.83
N GLY A 262 -26.57 2.40 -1.25
CA GLY A 262 -25.97 3.53 -1.96
C GLY A 262 -24.61 3.23 -2.61
N ASP A 263 -23.95 2.14 -2.23
CA ASP A 263 -22.62 1.76 -2.75
C ASP A 263 -22.67 0.95 -4.04
N ALA A 264 -23.88 0.72 -4.58
CA ALA A 264 -24.11 0.10 -5.88
C ALA A 264 -23.27 0.74 -7.01
N GLY A 265 -23.20 2.07 -7.05
CA GLY A 265 -22.41 2.80 -8.04
C GLY A 265 -20.91 2.52 -7.91
N TRP A 266 -20.40 2.46 -6.68
CA TRP A 266 -19.01 2.13 -6.39
C TRP A 266 -18.62 0.72 -6.85
N ALA A 267 -19.50 -0.28 -6.64
CA ALA A 267 -19.26 -1.64 -7.09
C ALA A 267 -19.14 -1.72 -8.62
N LEU A 268 -20.04 -1.02 -9.34
CA LEU A 268 -20.00 -0.92 -10.80
C LEU A 268 -18.78 -0.16 -11.32
N GLU A 269 -18.37 0.92 -10.66
CA GLU A 269 -17.14 1.65 -10.99
C GLU A 269 -15.90 0.78 -10.80
N THR A 270 -15.85 -0.02 -9.72
CA THR A 270 -14.76 -0.96 -9.47
C THR A 270 -14.71 -2.05 -10.54
N PHE A 271 -15.85 -2.62 -10.91
CA PHE A 271 -15.99 -3.55 -12.03
C PHE A 271 -15.50 -2.95 -13.36
N ARG A 272 -15.89 -1.72 -13.68
CA ARG A 272 -15.44 -1.02 -14.89
C ARG A 272 -13.96 -0.63 -14.86
N SER A 273 -13.36 -0.56 -13.68
CA SER A 273 -11.95 -0.20 -13.54
C SER A 273 -10.98 -1.32 -13.86
N VAL A 274 -11.45 -2.57 -13.99
CA VAL A 274 -10.57 -3.69 -14.34
C VAL A 274 -9.92 -3.41 -15.69
N ARG A 275 -8.60 -3.62 -15.81
CA ARG A 275 -7.87 -3.51 -17.08
C ARG A 275 -6.96 -4.70 -17.30
N PHE A 276 -6.78 -5.01 -18.58
CA PHE A 276 -5.79 -5.94 -19.07
C PHE A 276 -4.73 -5.14 -19.85
N ASP A 277 -3.48 -5.19 -19.41
CA ASP A 277 -2.32 -4.62 -20.08
C ASP A 277 -1.53 -5.76 -20.75
N ASP A 278 -1.22 -5.62 -22.05
CA ASP A 278 -0.41 -6.57 -22.84
C ASP A 278 1.10 -6.46 -22.55
#